data_AF-A0A246B793-F1
#
_entry.id   AF-A0A246B793-F1
#
_cell.length_a   1.000
_cell.length_b   1.000
_cell.length_c   1.000
_cell.angle_alpha   90.00
_cell.angle_beta   90.00
_cell.angle_gamma   90.00
#
_symmetry.space_group_name_H-M   'P 1'
#
loop_
_entity.id
_entity.type
_entity.pdbx_description
1 polymer ?
#
loop_
_entity_poly.entity_id
_entity_poly.type
_entity_poly.pdbx_seq_one_letter_code
_entity_poly.pdbx_strand_id
1 'polypeptide(L)'
;MGFVKERLNNVFDVINSNTVGQIPSMKYFDASGVELTGTEITNYPISSGIPYLEIQNGVCLPPLKLNYNIVNQPFPLMNPANETICDDNDGNADGKVSINIAADNFKQKFTSNISNATFKFYDGATLIHTSTNTGDTFNYSVSNNKTITVSVSSATYCPANAEITYFVNTPNSIQFSGNNELCFGDDLNFTIENFSDFLSVKLLSPDGTEISISSNHTIPYSEVRFGETYTLKAENSLGCVSEFTFKPSDSNQPKIGLINQTNNSIEAIATGGTTPYLYYFNGVAQTSPILMNPTANSYTVQVESAMGCLGEPKTIYFIKIHNAFSPNGDGINDTWAIENLDKMESFNIQIVDRYGNKVFESQNKNNVVWEGKSNGRALPTGTYWYHVVWFDAITQKSEQRQGWVLLKNRN
;
A
#
# COMPACT_ATOMS: atom_id res chain seq x y z
N MET A 1 55.88 17.24 15.08
CA MET A 1 56.96 17.10 14.08
C MET A 1 56.30 16.97 12.72
N GLY A 2 56.26 18.06 11.94
CA GLY A 2 55.69 18.03 10.59
C GLY A 2 56.71 17.43 9.62
N PHE A 3 56.26 16.50 8.78
CA PHE A 3 57.03 16.00 7.65
C PHE A 3 56.36 16.47 6.37
N VAL A 4 57.13 17.02 5.44
CA VAL A 4 56.63 17.38 4.11
C VAL A 4 56.50 16.10 3.29
N LYS A 5 55.30 15.81 2.80
CA LYS A 5 55.05 14.70 1.87
C LYS A 5 54.11 15.17 0.75
N GLU A 6 54.60 16.07 -0.10
CA GLU A 6 54.04 16.25 -1.43
C GLU A 6 55.00 15.65 -2.46
N ARG A 7 54.47 14.80 -3.35
CA ARG A 7 55.18 14.34 -4.54
C ARG A 7 55.39 15.55 -5.43
N LEU A 8 56.64 16.00 -5.57
CA LEU A 8 57.09 17.09 -6.44
C LEU A 8 56.79 16.87 -7.95
N ASN A 9 56.17 15.76 -8.32
CA ASN A 9 55.90 15.32 -9.69
C ASN A 9 55.13 16.36 -10.54
N ASN A 10 54.29 17.22 -9.96
CA ASN A 10 53.54 18.24 -10.74
C ASN A 10 54.41 19.41 -11.24
N VAL A 11 55.56 19.67 -10.61
CA VAL A 11 56.51 20.69 -11.09
C VAL A 11 57.23 20.19 -12.37
N PHE A 12 57.39 18.87 -12.52
CA PHE A 12 58.05 18.24 -13.66
C PHE A 12 57.28 18.41 -14.99
N ASP A 13 55.95 18.30 -14.96
CA ASP A 13 55.13 18.40 -16.18
C ASP A 13 55.10 19.84 -16.75
N VAL A 14 55.14 20.86 -15.88
CA VAL A 14 55.13 22.29 -16.27
C VAL A 14 56.47 22.73 -16.89
N ILE A 15 57.58 22.15 -16.42
CA ILE A 15 58.92 22.47 -16.95
C ILE A 15 59.15 21.75 -18.28
N ASN A 16 58.79 20.47 -18.37
CA ASN A 16 58.96 19.65 -19.58
C ASN A 16 58.12 20.15 -20.78
N SER A 17 56.97 20.79 -20.55
CA SER A 17 56.12 21.28 -21.63
C SER A 17 56.62 22.57 -22.29
N ASN A 18 57.60 23.28 -21.69
CA ASN A 18 58.02 24.62 -22.13
C ASN A 18 59.50 24.74 -22.55
N THR A 19 60.29 23.66 -22.47
CA THR A 19 61.72 23.71 -22.83
C THR A 19 62.02 22.83 -24.05
N VAL A 20 62.16 23.46 -25.22
CA VAL A 20 62.75 22.82 -26.42
C VAL A 20 64.28 22.92 -26.31
N GLY A 21 64.95 21.79 -26.06
CA GLY A 21 66.36 21.62 -26.49
C GLY A 21 67.43 21.30 -25.43
N GLN A 22 67.19 21.46 -24.13
CA GLN A 22 68.09 20.94 -23.08
C GLN A 22 67.28 20.57 -21.82
N ILE A 23 67.58 19.41 -21.23
CA ILE A 23 66.98 18.97 -19.96
C ILE A 23 67.68 19.79 -18.86
N PRO A 24 66.97 20.66 -18.12
CA PRO A 24 67.61 21.42 -17.05
C PRO A 24 68.13 20.48 -15.95
N SER A 25 69.32 20.78 -15.40
CA SER A 25 69.83 20.07 -14.23
C SER A 25 69.24 20.66 -12.96
N MET A 26 68.82 19.80 -12.04
CA MET A 26 68.07 20.17 -10.85
C MET A 26 68.86 19.80 -9.61
N LYS A 27 69.00 20.76 -8.68
CA LYS A 27 69.70 20.57 -7.42
C LYS A 27 68.86 21.11 -6.27
N TYR A 28 68.88 20.39 -5.17
CA TYR A 28 68.17 20.74 -3.96
C TYR A 28 69.15 21.38 -2.97
N PHE A 29 68.73 22.43 -2.28
CA PHE A 29 69.55 23.10 -1.28
C PHE A 29 68.81 23.24 0.04
N ASP A 30 69.52 23.18 1.16
CA ASP A 30 68.97 23.58 2.45
C ASP A 30 68.90 25.12 2.60
N ALA A 31 68.30 25.59 3.69
CA ALA A 31 68.17 27.02 3.96
C ALA A 31 69.51 27.76 4.15
N SER A 32 70.62 27.03 4.34
CA SER A 32 71.98 27.58 4.45
C SER A 32 72.74 27.57 3.12
N GLY A 33 72.13 27.06 2.04
CA GLY A 33 72.71 27.02 0.71
C GLY A 33 73.60 25.80 0.46
N VAL A 34 73.52 24.76 1.29
CA VAL A 34 74.26 23.50 1.09
C VAL A 34 73.44 22.56 0.20
N GLU A 35 74.07 21.99 -0.82
CA GLU A 35 73.44 21.05 -1.76
C GLU A 35 73.07 19.75 -1.04
N LEU A 36 71.79 19.38 -1.11
CA LEU A 36 71.24 18.13 -0.61
C LEU A 36 71.40 17.05 -1.70
N THR A 37 72.06 15.95 -1.37
CA THR A 37 72.36 14.87 -2.33
C THR A 37 71.33 13.73 -2.24
N GLY A 38 70.62 13.47 -3.34
CA GLY A 38 69.60 12.42 -3.45
C GLY A 38 68.47 12.81 -4.41
N THR A 39 67.96 11.86 -5.20
CA THR A 39 66.92 12.11 -6.22
C THR A 39 65.53 12.40 -5.65
N GLU A 40 65.32 12.21 -4.35
CA GLU A 40 64.06 12.48 -3.66
C GLU A 40 64.33 13.03 -2.25
N ILE A 41 63.99 14.30 -1.98
CA ILE A 41 63.93 14.80 -0.60
C ILE A 41 62.70 14.18 0.07
N THR A 42 62.84 12.97 0.58
CA THR A 42 61.87 12.38 1.50
C THR A 42 62.40 12.55 2.92
N ASN A 43 61.61 13.17 3.80
CA ASN A 43 61.88 13.34 5.25
C ASN A 43 62.91 14.42 5.66
N TYR A 44 62.90 15.62 5.06
CA TYR A 44 63.72 16.74 5.54
C TYR A 44 63.14 17.37 6.83
N PRO A 45 63.91 17.52 7.92
CA PRO A 45 63.44 18.11 9.16
C PRO A 45 63.26 19.63 9.03
N ILE A 46 62.03 20.12 9.23
CA ILE A 46 61.65 21.55 9.13
C ILE A 46 62.52 22.45 10.03
N SER A 47 63.04 21.92 11.14
CA SER A 47 63.94 22.64 12.06
C SER A 47 65.26 23.09 11.41
N SER A 48 65.64 22.49 10.28
CA SER A 48 66.85 22.82 9.53
C SER A 48 66.60 23.89 8.44
N GLY A 49 65.46 24.59 8.50
CA GLY A 49 65.06 25.65 7.55
C GLY A 49 64.38 25.11 6.28
N ILE A 50 63.72 25.97 5.50
CA ILE A 50 62.97 25.54 4.31
C ILE A 50 63.97 25.29 3.17
N PRO A 51 64.06 24.06 2.62
CA PRO A 51 64.91 23.82 1.46
C PRO A 51 64.39 24.60 0.24
N TYR A 52 65.20 24.80 -0.79
CA TYR A 52 64.76 25.40 -2.05
C TYR A 52 65.33 24.64 -3.24
N LEU A 53 64.62 24.72 -4.37
CA LEU A 53 65.03 24.09 -5.61
C LEU A 53 65.71 25.11 -6.51
N GLU A 54 66.87 24.74 -7.07
CA GLU A 54 67.48 25.47 -8.17
C GLU A 54 67.39 24.68 -9.47
N ILE A 55 66.92 25.37 -10.52
CA ILE A 55 66.88 24.85 -11.88
C ILE A 55 67.96 25.56 -12.68
N GLN A 56 68.94 24.80 -13.19
CA GLN A 56 69.99 25.29 -14.08
C GLN A 56 69.71 24.84 -15.51
N ASN A 57 69.41 25.80 -16.37
CA ASN A 57 69.38 25.60 -17.81
C ASN A 57 70.74 26.06 -18.36
N GLY A 58 71.44 25.23 -19.14
CA GLY A 58 72.90 25.27 -19.40
C GLY A 58 73.52 26.51 -20.05
N VAL A 59 72.93 27.70 -19.91
CA VAL A 59 73.44 29.00 -20.34
C VAL A 59 73.46 29.93 -19.13
N CYS A 60 74.52 30.73 -18.94
CA CYS A 60 74.79 31.60 -17.80
C CYS A 60 73.64 32.58 -17.43
N LEU A 61 72.60 32.06 -16.80
CA LEU A 61 71.52 32.78 -16.12
C LEU A 61 71.57 32.40 -14.63
N PRO A 62 71.21 33.31 -13.72
CA PRO A 62 71.07 32.95 -12.31
C PRO A 62 70.03 31.82 -12.17
N PRO A 63 70.28 30.81 -11.32
CA PRO A 63 69.37 29.69 -11.14
C PRO A 63 67.99 30.17 -10.67
N LEU A 64 66.92 29.59 -11.23
CA LEU A 64 65.56 29.87 -10.76
C LEU A 64 65.37 29.19 -9.41
N LYS A 65 65.15 29.98 -8.35
CA LYS A 65 64.83 29.49 -7.00
C LYS A 65 63.33 29.32 -6.82
N LEU A 66 62.88 28.12 -6.48
CA LEU A 66 61.52 27.85 -6.02
C LEU A 66 61.50 27.70 -4.50
N ASN A 67 60.79 28.61 -3.82
CA ASN A 67 60.55 28.53 -2.38
C ASN A 67 59.35 27.62 -2.09
N TYR A 68 59.43 26.80 -1.06
CA TYR A 68 58.29 26.02 -0.57
C TYR A 68 57.57 26.72 0.57
N ASN A 69 56.25 26.58 0.63
CA ASN A 69 55.49 26.93 1.83
C ASN A 69 55.36 25.69 2.71
N ILE A 70 55.97 25.72 3.90
CA ILE A 70 55.82 24.65 4.88
C ILE A 70 54.58 24.94 5.71
N VAL A 71 53.56 24.12 5.52
CA VAL A 71 52.38 24.09 6.38
C VAL A 71 52.65 23.16 7.55
N ASN A 72 52.41 23.62 8.79
CA ASN A 72 52.60 22.82 10.01
C ASN A 72 51.36 22.77 10.92
N GLN A 73 50.25 23.39 10.50
CA GLN A 73 49.01 23.40 11.26
C GLN A 73 48.09 22.29 10.73
N PRO A 74 47.53 21.44 11.61
CA PRO A 74 46.54 20.46 11.20
C PRO A 74 45.25 21.17 10.75
N PHE A 75 44.53 20.55 9.82
CA PHE A 75 43.24 21.06 9.37
C PHE A 75 42.26 21.16 10.56
N PRO A 76 41.56 22.30 10.75
CA PRO A 76 40.61 22.45 11.85
C PRO A 76 39.36 21.61 11.60
N LEU A 77 39.20 20.55 12.39
CA LEU A 77 38.08 19.62 12.32
C LEU A 77 37.19 19.69 13.56
N MET A 78 35.91 19.45 13.34
CA MET A 78 34.89 19.15 14.33
C MET A 78 34.75 17.64 14.47
N ASN A 79 34.36 17.19 15.65
CA ASN A 79 33.99 15.79 15.89
C ASN A 79 32.46 15.67 15.84
N PRO A 80 31.88 15.12 14.76
CA PRO A 80 30.44 14.92 14.71
C PRO A 80 30.02 13.86 15.73
N ALA A 81 28.78 14.00 16.23
CA ALA A 81 28.16 12.95 17.03
C ALA A 81 27.88 11.72 16.15
N ASN A 82 27.80 10.55 16.78
CA ASN A 82 27.34 9.34 16.10
C ASN A 82 25.88 9.51 15.67
N GLU A 83 25.52 8.88 14.56
CA GLU A 83 24.18 8.96 13.99
C GLU A 83 23.52 7.58 13.98
N THR A 84 22.27 7.51 14.43
CA THR A 84 21.42 6.34 14.23
C THR A 84 20.58 6.57 12.99
N ILE A 85 20.58 5.61 12.08
CA ILE A 85 19.81 5.65 10.84
C ILE A 85 18.98 4.38 10.71
N CYS A 86 17.78 4.53 10.17
CA CYS A 86 16.83 3.45 9.99
C CYS A 86 16.93 2.87 8.59
N ASP A 87 16.95 1.55 8.53
CA ASP A 87 16.93 0.73 7.32
C ASP A 87 15.46 0.46 6.91
N ASP A 88 14.73 1.55 6.70
CA ASP A 88 13.31 1.60 6.30
C ASP A 88 13.06 2.53 5.11
N ASN A 89 14.06 3.34 4.73
CA ASN A 89 13.93 4.39 3.72
C ASN A 89 14.48 4.01 2.33
N ASP A 90 15.02 2.80 2.15
CA ASP A 90 15.60 2.35 0.88
C ASP A 90 14.78 1.24 0.18
N GLY A 91 13.60 0.91 0.72
CA GLY A 91 12.65 -0.04 0.14
C GLY A 91 12.97 -1.50 0.43
N ASN A 92 13.97 -1.79 1.26
CA ASN A 92 14.23 -3.11 1.80
C ASN A 92 14.66 -2.97 3.28
N ALA A 93 14.76 -4.09 3.99
CA ALA A 93 15.20 -4.13 5.38
C ALA A 93 16.40 -5.10 5.47
N ASP A 94 17.42 -4.87 4.64
CA ASP A 94 18.57 -5.76 4.44
C ASP A 94 19.78 -5.45 5.35
N GLY A 95 19.61 -4.50 6.26
CA GLY A 95 20.63 -4.01 7.18
C GLY A 95 21.58 -2.99 6.56
N LYS A 96 21.22 -2.36 5.44
CA LYS A 96 22.09 -1.39 4.75
C LYS A 96 21.38 -0.08 4.43
N VAL A 97 22.10 1.01 4.59
CA VAL A 97 21.60 2.34 4.20
C VAL A 97 22.61 3.03 3.29
N SER A 98 22.12 3.60 2.18
CA SER A 98 22.93 4.39 1.27
C SER A 98 22.98 5.86 1.72
N ILE A 99 24.17 6.36 2.05
CA ILE A 99 24.40 7.76 2.43
C ILE A 99 25.32 8.46 1.43
N ASN A 100 25.04 9.73 1.12
CA ASN A 100 25.91 10.55 0.28
C ASN A 100 27.03 11.18 1.11
N ILE A 101 28.20 10.54 1.12
CA ILE A 101 29.35 10.97 1.93
C ILE A 101 30.14 12.13 1.31
N ALA A 102 29.99 12.39 0.01
CA ALA A 102 30.69 13.49 -0.66
C ALA A 102 29.88 14.79 -0.73
N ALA A 103 28.60 14.74 -0.36
CA ALA A 103 27.75 15.93 -0.35
C ALA A 103 28.26 17.00 0.62
N ASP A 104 28.01 18.26 0.28
CA ASP A 104 28.49 19.40 1.06
C ASP A 104 27.92 19.41 2.49
N ASN A 105 26.66 19.00 2.67
CA ASN A 105 26.03 18.87 4.00
C ASN A 105 26.71 17.79 4.87
N PHE A 106 27.20 16.70 4.27
CA PHE A 106 27.96 15.69 4.98
C PHE A 106 29.34 16.21 5.38
N LYS A 107 30.06 16.84 4.43
CA LYS A 107 31.38 17.45 4.69
C LYS A 107 31.32 18.53 5.78
N GLN A 108 30.22 19.30 5.81
CA GLN A 108 29.98 20.35 6.80
C GLN A 108 29.87 19.82 8.25
N LYS A 109 29.62 18.53 8.45
CA LYS A 109 29.67 17.89 9.78
C LYS A 109 31.09 17.90 10.38
N PHE A 110 32.12 17.96 9.54
CA PHE A 110 33.52 17.88 9.94
C PHE A 110 34.21 19.24 9.93
N THR A 111 33.78 20.19 9.10
CA THR A 111 34.37 21.54 9.05
C THR A 111 33.44 22.53 8.37
N SER A 112 33.49 23.81 8.77
CA SER A 112 32.84 24.89 8.04
C SER A 112 33.60 25.30 6.77
N ASN A 113 34.90 24.97 6.67
CA ASN A 113 35.78 25.35 5.56
C ASN A 113 35.84 24.26 4.49
N ILE A 114 34.73 24.01 3.80
CA ILE A 114 34.67 22.98 2.75
C ILE A 114 35.30 23.43 1.42
N SER A 115 35.36 24.74 1.17
CA SER A 115 35.94 25.32 -0.05
C SER A 115 37.45 25.14 -0.09
N ASN A 116 37.99 24.64 -1.20
CA ASN A 116 39.43 24.40 -1.42
C ASN A 116 40.05 23.37 -0.45
N ALA A 117 39.24 22.52 0.17
CA ALA A 117 39.68 21.38 0.97
C ALA A 117 39.52 20.08 0.17
N THR A 118 40.47 19.16 0.34
CA THR A 118 40.41 17.79 -0.17
C THR A 118 39.96 16.87 0.95
N PHE A 119 38.85 16.19 0.76
CA PHE A 119 38.28 15.18 1.65
C PHE A 119 38.62 13.79 1.12
N LYS A 120 39.10 12.91 1.98
CA LYS A 120 39.30 11.49 1.72
C LYS A 120 38.50 10.67 2.73
N PHE A 121 37.63 9.81 2.24
CA PHE A 121 36.72 9.01 3.06
C PHE A 121 37.22 7.57 3.12
N TYR A 122 37.30 7.01 4.32
CA TYR A 122 37.86 5.68 4.56
C TYR A 122 36.87 4.77 5.31
N ASP A 123 36.88 3.50 4.93
CA ASP A 123 36.26 2.38 5.65
C ASP A 123 37.40 1.50 6.15
N GLY A 124 37.68 1.60 7.45
CA GLY A 124 38.89 1.05 8.04
C GLY A 124 40.13 1.61 7.33
N ALA A 125 40.93 0.73 6.72
CA ALA A 125 42.12 1.12 5.95
C ALA A 125 41.84 1.44 4.47
N THR A 126 40.63 1.18 3.97
CA THR A 126 40.29 1.27 2.55
C THR A 126 39.82 2.69 2.22
N LEU A 127 40.46 3.33 1.25
CA LEU A 127 39.97 4.61 0.68
C LEU A 127 38.73 4.33 -0.17
N ILE A 128 37.59 4.89 0.23
CA ILE A 128 36.30 4.73 -0.44
C ILE A 128 36.13 5.78 -1.55
N HIS A 129 36.43 7.04 -1.23
CA HIS A 129 36.23 8.17 -2.15
C HIS A 129 37.16 9.34 -1.83
N THR A 130 37.50 10.14 -2.83
CA THR A 130 38.22 11.41 -2.67
C THR A 130 37.43 12.52 -3.33
N SER A 131 37.21 13.61 -2.60
CA SER A 131 36.45 14.77 -3.05
C SER A 131 37.26 16.04 -2.91
N THR A 132 37.47 16.78 -4.00
CA THR A 132 38.27 18.02 -4.04
C THR A 132 37.44 19.28 -4.27
N ASN A 133 36.15 19.11 -4.58
CA ASN A 133 35.25 20.19 -4.99
C ASN A 133 33.96 20.19 -4.14
N THR A 134 33.29 21.34 -4.08
CA THR A 134 31.91 21.45 -3.58
C THR A 134 30.93 20.88 -4.60
N GLY A 135 29.78 20.37 -4.14
CA GLY A 135 28.75 19.78 -5.01
C GLY A 135 29.09 18.40 -5.56
N ASP A 136 30.11 17.73 -4.99
CA ASP A 136 30.40 16.33 -5.29
C ASP A 136 29.33 15.41 -4.69
N THR A 137 29.14 14.24 -5.28
CA THR A 137 28.14 13.26 -4.87
C THR A 137 28.74 11.86 -4.95
N PHE A 138 28.70 11.14 -3.85
CA PHE A 138 29.14 9.75 -3.79
C PHE A 138 28.33 9.02 -2.73
N ASN A 139 27.53 8.06 -3.19
CA ASN A 139 26.73 7.22 -2.33
C ASN A 139 27.54 6.03 -1.83
N TYR A 140 27.60 5.87 -0.51
CA TYR A 140 28.25 4.75 0.15
C TYR A 140 27.23 3.95 0.96
N SER A 141 27.28 2.63 0.83
CA SER A 141 26.40 1.72 1.56
C SER A 141 27.02 1.38 2.92
N VAL A 142 26.35 1.81 3.98
CA VAL A 142 26.69 1.56 5.37
C VAL A 142 25.93 0.31 5.81
N SER A 143 26.63 -0.67 6.38
CA SER A 143 26.03 -1.89 6.96
C SER A 143 26.63 -2.18 8.32
N ASN A 144 25.86 -2.83 9.21
CA ASN A 144 26.34 -3.41 10.48
C ASN A 144 27.25 -2.48 11.30
N ASN A 145 26.70 -1.39 11.88
CA ASN A 145 27.41 -0.40 12.69
C ASN A 145 28.77 0.01 12.12
N LYS A 146 28.80 1.06 11.30
CA LYS A 146 29.99 1.42 10.50
C LYS A 146 30.60 2.73 10.94
N THR A 147 31.92 2.76 11.11
CA THR A 147 32.68 4.01 11.31
C THR A 147 33.32 4.44 9.99
N ILE A 148 33.12 5.70 9.61
CA ILE A 148 33.75 6.34 8.45
C ILE A 148 34.79 7.32 8.98
N THR A 149 36.04 7.14 8.58
CA THR A 149 37.12 8.07 8.88
C THR A 149 37.26 9.06 7.73
N VAL A 150 37.26 10.36 8.04
CA VAL A 150 37.39 11.45 7.07
C VAL A 150 38.72 12.15 7.30
N SER A 151 39.60 12.11 6.30
CA SER A 151 40.85 12.86 6.29
C SER A 151 40.69 14.11 5.44
N VAL A 152 40.98 15.28 6.00
CA VAL A 152 40.80 16.57 5.34
C VAL A 152 42.13 17.32 5.29
N SER A 153 42.46 17.85 4.12
CA SER A 153 43.69 18.64 3.88
C SER A 153 43.43 19.80 2.94
N SER A 154 44.27 20.83 2.96
CA SER A 154 44.27 21.89 1.93
C SER A 154 45.69 22.38 1.66
N ALA A 155 45.85 23.31 0.71
CA ALA A 155 47.15 23.95 0.45
C ALA A 155 47.74 24.68 1.66
N THR A 156 46.92 25.02 2.67
CA THR A 156 47.32 25.76 3.87
C THR A 156 47.26 24.94 5.15
N TYR A 157 46.75 23.71 5.12
CA TYR A 157 46.61 22.86 6.32
C TYR A 157 47.04 21.41 6.06
N CYS A 158 47.82 20.85 6.98
CA CYS A 158 48.18 19.44 6.96
C CYS A 158 46.95 18.54 7.13
N PRO A 159 46.97 17.31 6.57
CA PRO A 159 45.89 16.36 6.78
C PRO A 159 45.57 16.15 8.27
N ALA A 160 44.31 16.29 8.62
CA ALA A 160 43.76 15.89 9.92
C ALA A 160 42.63 14.88 9.71
N ASN A 161 42.35 14.05 10.71
CA ASN A 161 41.33 13.02 10.64
C ASN A 161 40.24 13.25 11.67
N ALA A 162 39.00 12.96 11.30
CA ALA A 162 37.86 12.87 12.18
C ALA A 162 37.02 11.65 11.80
N GLU A 163 36.12 11.22 12.68
CA GLU A 163 35.34 10.01 12.50
C GLU A 163 33.86 10.28 12.76
N ILE A 164 33.01 9.54 12.06
CA ILE A 164 31.57 9.45 12.36
C ILE A 164 31.18 7.97 12.37
N THR A 165 30.44 7.55 13.39
CA THR A 165 29.89 6.19 13.45
C THR A 165 28.40 6.22 13.18
N TYR A 166 27.98 5.35 12.26
CA TYR A 166 26.60 5.09 11.89
C TYR A 166 26.10 3.82 12.56
N PHE A 167 25.03 3.92 13.33
CA PHE A 167 24.28 2.78 13.85
C PHE A 167 23.10 2.51 12.93
N VAL A 168 23.19 1.46 12.13
CA VAL A 168 22.11 1.05 11.22
C VAL A 168 21.15 0.17 12.01
N ASN A 169 19.90 0.61 12.13
CA ASN A 169 18.86 -0.14 12.81
C ASN A 169 17.84 -0.66 11.80
N THR A 170 17.78 -1.97 11.66
CA THR A 170 16.75 -2.65 10.88
C THR A 170 15.49 -2.77 11.72
N PRO A 171 14.34 -2.24 11.28
CA PRO A 171 13.12 -2.34 12.05
C PRO A 171 12.63 -3.79 12.08
N ASN A 172 12.02 -4.20 13.20
CA ASN A 172 11.46 -5.54 13.33
C ASN A 172 10.25 -5.69 12.39
N SER A 173 10.21 -6.76 11.62
CA SER A 173 9.03 -7.05 10.80
C SER A 173 7.79 -7.31 11.67
N ILE A 174 6.64 -6.83 11.20
CA ILE A 174 5.36 -7.02 11.90
C ILE A 174 4.92 -8.48 11.75
N GLN A 175 4.78 -9.19 12.87
CA GLN A 175 4.25 -10.55 12.91
C GLN A 175 2.73 -10.48 13.03
N PHE A 176 2.04 -10.56 11.89
CA PHE A 176 0.59 -10.47 11.77
C PHE A 176 -0.07 -11.86 11.80
N SER A 177 -1.12 -12.01 12.60
CA SER A 177 -2.03 -13.14 12.57
C SER A 177 -3.48 -12.64 12.54
N GLY A 178 -4.37 -13.34 11.84
CA GLY A 178 -5.76 -12.91 11.71
C GLY A 178 -6.46 -13.58 10.54
N ASN A 179 -7.80 -13.54 10.55
CA ASN A 179 -8.58 -14.02 9.43
C ASN A 179 -8.90 -12.86 8.48
N ASN A 180 -8.34 -12.93 7.27
CA ASN A 180 -8.58 -11.93 6.23
C ASN A 180 -9.65 -12.37 5.23
N GLU A 181 -10.23 -13.57 5.39
CA GLU A 181 -11.35 -14.06 4.59
C GLU A 181 -12.61 -14.08 5.46
N LEU A 182 -13.53 -13.16 5.22
CA LEU A 182 -14.69 -12.94 6.09
C LEU A 182 -15.98 -13.42 5.42
N CYS A 183 -16.86 -13.98 6.23
CA CYS A 183 -18.22 -14.31 5.86
C CYS A 183 -19.17 -13.18 6.25
N PHE A 184 -20.44 -13.29 5.86
CA PHE A 184 -21.44 -12.28 6.20
C PHE A 184 -21.53 -12.11 7.72
N GLY A 185 -21.24 -10.89 8.20
CA GLY A 185 -21.34 -10.53 9.61
C GLY A 185 -20.11 -10.88 10.45
N ASP A 186 -19.04 -11.43 9.86
CA ASP A 186 -17.78 -11.67 10.56
C ASP A 186 -17.00 -10.36 10.72
N ASP A 187 -16.69 -9.98 11.95
CA ASP A 187 -15.78 -8.86 12.18
C ASP A 187 -14.35 -9.24 11.78
N LEU A 188 -13.63 -8.27 11.21
CA LEU A 188 -12.22 -8.44 10.91
C LEU A 188 -11.41 -8.37 12.21
N ASN A 189 -10.90 -9.51 12.63
CA ASN A 189 -10.10 -9.65 13.84
C ASN A 189 -8.66 -10.02 13.47
N PHE A 190 -7.70 -9.25 13.99
CA PHE A 190 -6.28 -9.54 13.81
C PHE A 190 -5.45 -9.17 15.05
N THR A 191 -4.28 -9.78 15.12
CA THR A 191 -3.31 -9.67 16.20
C THR A 191 -1.92 -9.36 15.64
N ILE A 192 -1.22 -8.47 16.32
CA ILE A 192 0.20 -8.21 16.12
C ILE A 192 0.96 -8.97 17.21
N GLU A 193 1.51 -10.13 16.86
CA GLU A 193 2.10 -11.08 17.81
C GLU A 193 3.32 -10.49 18.54
N ASN A 194 4.11 -9.67 17.83
CA ASN A 194 5.30 -9.02 18.36
C ASN A 194 5.05 -7.54 18.73
N PHE A 195 3.84 -7.20 19.20
CA PHE A 195 3.50 -5.82 19.55
C PHE A 195 4.47 -5.18 20.55
N SER A 196 5.04 -5.97 21.48
CA SER A 196 6.01 -5.50 22.48
C SER A 196 7.34 -5.01 21.90
N ASP A 197 7.64 -5.34 20.64
CA ASP A 197 8.86 -4.87 19.95
C ASP A 197 8.74 -3.40 19.53
N PHE A 198 7.53 -2.85 19.55
CA PHE A 198 7.21 -1.53 19.05
C PHE A 198 6.80 -0.60 20.19
N LEU A 199 7.14 0.68 20.03
CA LEU A 199 6.68 1.76 20.90
C LEU A 199 5.24 2.14 20.56
N SER A 200 4.87 2.10 19.27
CA SER A 200 3.50 2.34 18.83
C SER A 200 3.20 1.57 17.54
N VAL A 201 1.93 1.20 17.37
CA VAL A 201 1.42 0.69 16.10
C VAL A 201 0.16 1.46 15.72
N LYS A 202 0.10 1.88 14.46
CA LYS A 202 -1.03 2.57 13.87
C LYS A 202 -1.59 1.79 12.70
N LEU A 203 -2.91 1.85 12.55
CA LEU A 203 -3.63 1.34 11.39
C LEU A 203 -4.03 2.53 10.52
N LEU A 204 -3.61 2.49 9.25
CA LEU A 204 -4.09 3.36 8.18
C LEU A 204 -5.16 2.61 7.38
N SER A 205 -6.40 3.11 7.46
CA SER A 205 -7.55 2.60 6.71
C SER A 205 -7.54 3.11 5.26
N PRO A 206 -8.24 2.43 4.32
CA PRO A 206 -8.28 2.85 2.92
C PRO A 206 -8.87 4.25 2.66
N ASP A 207 -9.65 4.79 3.60
CA ASP A 207 -10.18 6.16 3.52
C ASP A 207 -9.20 7.24 4.00
N GLY A 208 -7.97 6.84 4.37
CA GLY A 208 -6.93 7.73 4.86
C GLY A 208 -6.99 7.98 6.37
N THR A 209 -7.94 7.37 7.09
CA THR A 209 -8.01 7.50 8.55
C THR A 209 -6.86 6.73 9.21
N GLU A 210 -6.13 7.38 10.10
CA GLU A 210 -5.06 6.76 10.88
C GLU A 210 -5.43 6.71 12.36
N ILE A 211 -5.36 5.53 12.97
CA ILE A 211 -5.65 5.31 14.39
C ILE A 211 -4.53 4.52 15.07
N SER A 212 -4.24 4.83 16.32
CA SER A 212 -3.36 3.98 17.14
C SER A 212 -4.13 2.77 17.64
N ILE A 213 -3.53 1.59 17.57
CA ILE A 213 -4.18 0.32 17.92
C ILE A 213 -3.39 -0.45 18.98
N SER A 214 -4.08 -1.34 19.69
CA SER A 214 -3.49 -2.35 20.57
C SER A 214 -3.02 -3.58 19.81
N SER A 215 -2.39 -4.52 20.52
CA SER A 215 -1.95 -5.82 19.97
C SER A 215 -3.07 -6.58 19.27
N ASN A 216 -4.29 -6.55 19.83
CA ASN A 216 -5.49 -7.08 19.20
C ASN A 216 -6.36 -5.91 18.72
N HIS A 217 -6.90 -6.03 17.51
CA HIS A 217 -7.80 -5.04 16.95
C HIS A 217 -8.94 -5.71 16.18
N THR A 218 -10.10 -5.07 16.22
CA THR A 218 -11.33 -5.54 15.59
C THR A 218 -11.94 -4.40 14.79
N ILE A 219 -12.26 -4.67 13.52
CA ILE A 219 -13.05 -3.77 12.66
C ILE A 219 -14.40 -4.43 12.41
N PRO A 220 -15.53 -3.79 12.76
CA PRO A 220 -16.85 -4.34 12.52
C PRO A 220 -17.08 -4.67 11.05
N TYR A 221 -17.75 -5.79 10.73
CA TYR A 221 -18.01 -6.22 9.33
C TYR A 221 -18.56 -5.08 8.45
N SER A 222 -19.47 -4.26 8.99
CA SER A 222 -20.09 -3.13 8.28
C SER A 222 -19.12 -1.99 7.91
N GLU A 223 -17.96 -1.93 8.54
CA GLU A 223 -16.91 -0.94 8.33
C GLU A 223 -15.74 -1.49 7.49
N VAL A 224 -15.72 -2.80 7.24
CA VAL A 224 -14.68 -3.45 6.43
C VAL A 224 -14.83 -3.04 4.96
N ARG A 225 -13.73 -2.59 4.37
CA ARG A 225 -13.62 -2.27 2.94
C ARG A 225 -12.95 -3.43 2.21
N PHE A 226 -13.75 -4.38 1.71
CA PHE A 226 -13.26 -5.57 1.01
C PHE A 226 -12.46 -5.23 -0.25
N GLY A 227 -11.33 -5.94 -0.46
CA GLY A 227 -10.43 -5.76 -1.60
C GLY A 227 -9.49 -4.54 -1.52
N GLU A 228 -9.74 -3.64 -0.56
CA GLU A 228 -8.95 -2.44 -0.33
C GLU A 228 -7.76 -2.71 0.60
N THR A 229 -6.74 -1.84 0.54
CA THR A 229 -5.48 -2.01 1.27
C THR A 229 -5.52 -1.32 2.63
N TYR A 230 -5.32 -2.10 3.69
CA TYR A 230 -5.03 -1.59 5.02
C TYR A 230 -3.53 -1.64 5.28
N THR A 231 -2.97 -0.63 5.94
CA THR A 231 -1.54 -0.56 6.27
C THR A 231 -1.33 -0.44 7.77
N LEU A 232 -0.58 -1.36 8.35
CA LEU A 232 -0.04 -1.26 9.70
C LEU A 232 1.29 -0.52 9.64
N LYS A 233 1.47 0.51 10.47
CA LYS A 233 2.73 1.24 10.64
C LYS A 233 3.18 1.08 12.09
N ALA A 234 4.31 0.42 12.31
CA ALA A 234 4.85 0.14 13.63
C ALA A 234 6.18 0.88 13.82
N GLU A 235 6.32 1.65 14.89
CA GLU A 235 7.52 2.42 15.21
C GLU A 235 8.21 1.84 16.45
N ASN A 236 9.51 1.55 16.38
CA ASN A 236 10.28 1.05 17.52
C ASN A 236 10.83 2.18 18.41
N SER A 237 11.49 1.84 19.53
CA SER A 237 12.06 2.83 20.46
C SER A 237 13.19 3.70 19.88
N LEU A 238 13.70 3.34 18.71
CA LEU A 238 14.77 4.04 18.01
C LEU A 238 14.23 4.89 16.84
N GLY A 239 12.90 4.96 16.66
CA GLY A 239 12.23 5.77 15.64
C GLY A 239 12.16 5.12 14.25
N CYS A 240 12.53 3.85 14.11
CA CYS A 240 12.44 3.15 12.83
C CYS A 240 11.05 2.56 12.60
N VAL A 241 10.55 2.71 11.38
CA VAL A 241 9.18 2.35 11.02
C VAL A 241 9.16 1.09 10.17
N SER A 242 8.29 0.15 10.52
CA SER A 242 7.92 -0.98 9.68
C SER A 242 6.50 -0.84 9.17
N GLU A 243 6.29 -1.23 7.90
CA GLU A 243 4.97 -1.27 7.29
C GLU A 243 4.58 -2.70 6.94
N PHE A 244 3.31 -3.04 7.16
CA PHE A 244 2.70 -4.28 6.70
C PHE A 244 1.34 -3.98 6.08
N THR A 245 1.06 -4.57 4.91
CA THR A 245 -0.20 -4.35 4.20
C THR A 245 -1.00 -5.63 4.07
N PHE A 246 -2.31 -5.52 4.18
CA PHE A 246 -3.23 -6.64 3.98
C PHE A 246 -4.55 -6.18 3.36
N LYS A 247 -5.29 -7.13 2.78
CA LYS A 247 -6.56 -6.90 2.10
C LYS A 247 -7.61 -7.91 2.57
N PRO A 248 -8.64 -7.47 3.31
CA PRO A 248 -9.78 -8.31 3.63
C PRO A 248 -10.51 -8.76 2.36
N SER A 249 -11.03 -9.98 2.35
CA SER A 249 -11.72 -10.59 1.20
C SER A 249 -13.02 -11.27 1.64
N ASP A 250 -14.06 -11.14 0.81
CA ASP A 250 -15.33 -11.86 0.87
C ASP A 250 -15.42 -12.94 -0.22
N SER A 251 -14.31 -13.29 -0.87
CA SER A 251 -14.32 -14.12 -2.08
C SER A 251 -14.87 -15.55 -1.86
N ASN A 252 -14.73 -16.07 -0.65
CA ASN A 252 -15.26 -17.38 -0.25
C ASN A 252 -16.71 -17.33 0.23
N GLN A 253 -17.32 -16.14 0.26
CA GLN A 253 -18.71 -15.95 0.65
C GLN A 253 -19.66 -16.44 -0.47
N PRO A 254 -20.62 -17.34 -0.18
CA PRO A 254 -21.65 -17.70 -1.14
C PRO A 254 -22.61 -16.52 -1.35
N LYS A 255 -23.12 -16.36 -2.57
CA LYS A 255 -24.04 -15.31 -2.97
C LYS A 255 -25.29 -15.92 -3.58
N ILE A 256 -26.45 -15.31 -3.33
CA ILE A 256 -27.71 -15.72 -3.97
C ILE A 256 -27.77 -15.05 -5.35
N GLY A 257 -27.49 -15.82 -6.40
CA GLY A 257 -27.48 -15.34 -7.78
C GLY A 257 -28.89 -15.13 -8.33
N LEU A 258 -29.69 -16.20 -8.38
CA LEU A 258 -31.06 -16.16 -8.93
C LEU A 258 -32.06 -16.71 -7.94
N ILE A 259 -33.28 -16.16 -7.98
CA ILE A 259 -34.44 -16.68 -7.26
C ILE A 259 -35.56 -16.90 -8.28
N ASN A 260 -36.06 -18.12 -8.37
CA ASN A 260 -37.21 -18.47 -9.18
C ASN A 260 -38.41 -18.74 -8.28
N GLN A 261 -39.54 -18.12 -8.57
CA GLN A 261 -40.76 -18.31 -7.82
C GLN A 261 -41.87 -18.87 -8.71
N THR A 262 -42.50 -19.96 -8.28
CA THR A 262 -43.76 -20.44 -8.84
C THR A 262 -44.90 -20.14 -7.88
N ASN A 263 -46.12 -20.59 -8.19
CA ASN A 263 -47.24 -20.48 -7.27
C ASN A 263 -47.08 -21.35 -6.00
N ASN A 264 -46.20 -22.36 -6.05
CA ASN A 264 -46.07 -23.39 -5.00
C ASN A 264 -44.60 -23.64 -4.61
N SER A 265 -43.64 -22.86 -5.10
CA SER A 265 -42.23 -23.06 -4.75
C SER A 265 -41.40 -21.78 -4.87
N ILE A 266 -40.33 -21.74 -4.09
CA ILE A 266 -39.23 -20.78 -4.20
C ILE A 266 -37.96 -21.59 -4.41
N GLU A 267 -37.22 -21.33 -5.47
CA GLU A 267 -35.90 -21.91 -5.75
C GLU A 267 -34.84 -20.83 -5.64
N ALA A 268 -33.79 -21.09 -4.86
CA ALA A 268 -32.64 -20.22 -4.72
C ALA A 268 -31.40 -20.85 -5.38
N ILE A 269 -30.78 -20.13 -6.31
CA ILE A 269 -29.56 -20.57 -7.01
C ILE A 269 -28.40 -19.76 -6.43
N ALA A 270 -27.48 -20.48 -5.77
CA ALA A 270 -26.30 -19.89 -5.14
C ALA A 270 -25.06 -20.00 -6.03
N THR A 271 -24.17 -19.04 -5.92
CA THR A 271 -22.87 -18.98 -6.60
C THR A 271 -21.78 -18.55 -5.62
N GLY A 272 -20.51 -18.80 -5.93
CA GLY A 272 -19.40 -18.48 -5.04
C GLY A 272 -19.30 -19.39 -3.81
N GLY A 273 -18.21 -19.29 -3.07
CA GLY A 273 -17.92 -20.21 -1.96
C GLY A 273 -17.80 -21.68 -2.37
N THR A 274 -17.65 -22.55 -1.37
CA THR A 274 -17.45 -24.00 -1.58
C THR A 274 -18.76 -24.77 -1.52
N THR A 275 -18.99 -25.66 -2.48
CA THR A 275 -20.15 -26.58 -2.51
C THR A 275 -19.89 -27.85 -1.68
N PRO A 276 -20.94 -28.57 -1.22
CA PRO A 276 -22.37 -28.28 -1.34
C PRO A 276 -22.82 -27.12 -0.44
N TYR A 277 -23.97 -26.53 -0.76
CA TYR A 277 -24.57 -25.46 0.03
C TYR A 277 -25.64 -25.97 1.00
N LEU A 278 -25.83 -25.24 2.10
CA LEU A 278 -26.98 -25.33 2.97
C LEU A 278 -27.84 -24.07 2.80
N TYR A 279 -29.12 -24.25 2.49
CA TYR A 279 -30.05 -23.14 2.23
C TYR A 279 -30.91 -22.89 3.45
N TYR A 280 -31.13 -21.62 3.76
CA TYR A 280 -31.97 -21.18 4.87
C TYR A 280 -33.14 -20.38 4.32
N PHE A 281 -34.36 -20.81 4.64
CA PHE A 281 -35.59 -20.07 4.34
C PHE A 281 -36.22 -19.65 5.68
N ASN A 282 -36.20 -18.35 5.99
CA ASN A 282 -36.58 -17.83 7.31
C ASN A 282 -35.83 -18.51 8.47
N GLY A 283 -34.53 -18.76 8.27
CA GLY A 283 -33.66 -19.43 9.25
C GLY A 283 -33.83 -20.95 9.34
N VAL A 284 -34.76 -21.55 8.59
CA VAL A 284 -34.91 -23.01 8.52
C VAL A 284 -33.95 -23.58 7.49
N ALA A 285 -32.97 -24.36 7.96
CA ALA A 285 -31.96 -24.99 7.13
C ALA A 285 -32.51 -26.18 6.32
N GLN A 286 -32.10 -26.31 5.06
CA GLN A 286 -32.35 -27.46 4.20
C GLN A 286 -31.27 -27.60 3.12
N THR A 287 -31.04 -28.82 2.64
CA THR A 287 -30.05 -29.10 1.57
C THR A 287 -30.60 -28.87 0.16
N SER A 288 -31.92 -28.83 0.02
CA SER A 288 -32.58 -28.53 -1.26
C SER A 288 -32.55 -27.03 -1.54
N PRO A 289 -32.23 -26.59 -2.77
CA PRO A 289 -32.39 -25.19 -3.15
C PRO A 289 -33.87 -24.77 -3.29
N ILE A 290 -34.81 -25.72 -3.25
CA ILE A 290 -36.23 -25.49 -3.49
C ILE A 290 -37.01 -25.62 -2.17
N LEU A 291 -37.67 -24.55 -1.77
CA LEU A 291 -38.73 -24.56 -0.76
C LEU A 291 -40.07 -24.86 -1.43
N MET A 292 -40.74 -25.93 -1.00
CA MET A 292 -42.06 -26.34 -1.49
C MET A 292 -43.18 -25.83 -0.61
N ASN A 293 -44.31 -25.48 -1.22
CA ASN A 293 -45.53 -24.95 -0.60
C ASN A 293 -45.27 -23.81 0.40
N PRO A 294 -44.70 -22.67 -0.04
CA PRO A 294 -44.48 -21.53 0.84
C PRO A 294 -45.80 -21.04 1.46
N THR A 295 -45.77 -20.77 2.76
CA THR A 295 -46.92 -20.35 3.58
C THR A 295 -46.80 -18.94 4.11
N ALA A 296 -45.60 -18.35 4.10
CA ALA A 296 -45.37 -16.97 4.54
C ALA A 296 -45.43 -16.01 3.35
N ASN A 297 -45.75 -14.74 3.65
CA ASN A 297 -45.82 -13.68 2.64
C ASN A 297 -44.43 -13.19 2.20
N SER A 298 -43.40 -13.41 3.01
CA SER A 298 -42.01 -13.12 2.67
C SER A 298 -41.07 -14.19 3.22
N TYR A 299 -39.91 -14.30 2.58
CA TYR A 299 -38.85 -15.21 2.96
C TYR A 299 -37.51 -14.50 2.95
N THR A 300 -36.81 -14.51 4.08
CA THR A 300 -35.39 -14.23 4.15
C THR A 300 -34.64 -15.49 3.75
N VAL A 301 -34.06 -15.45 2.56
CA VAL A 301 -33.25 -16.54 1.99
C VAL A 301 -31.79 -16.27 2.32
N GLN A 302 -31.08 -17.25 2.85
CA GLN A 302 -29.63 -17.18 3.09
C GLN A 302 -28.98 -18.50 2.69
N VAL A 303 -27.69 -18.47 2.39
CA VAL A 303 -26.93 -19.64 1.95
C VAL A 303 -25.65 -19.74 2.76
N GLU A 304 -25.29 -20.96 3.14
CA GLU A 304 -24.02 -21.29 3.80
C GLU A 304 -23.23 -22.25 2.90
N SER A 305 -21.92 -22.01 2.80
CA SER A 305 -21.00 -22.87 2.04
C SER A 305 -20.57 -24.09 2.85
N ALA A 306 -19.96 -25.08 2.19
CA ALA A 306 -19.41 -26.26 2.85
C ALA A 306 -18.29 -25.94 3.86
N MET A 307 -17.68 -24.75 3.78
CA MET A 307 -16.69 -24.27 4.74
C MET A 307 -17.31 -23.55 5.95
N GLY A 308 -18.64 -23.51 6.05
CA GLY A 308 -19.36 -22.82 7.13
C GLY A 308 -19.52 -21.32 6.92
N CYS A 309 -19.30 -20.83 5.69
CA CYS A 309 -19.34 -19.40 5.41
C CYS A 309 -20.75 -18.94 5.01
N LEU A 310 -21.34 -18.02 5.77
CA LEU A 310 -22.65 -17.46 5.48
C LEU A 310 -22.59 -16.34 4.43
N GLY A 311 -23.52 -16.39 3.48
CA GLY A 311 -23.78 -15.33 2.51
C GLY A 311 -24.69 -14.23 3.06
N GLU A 312 -24.74 -13.09 2.37
CA GLU A 312 -25.68 -12.02 2.68
C GLU A 312 -27.14 -12.50 2.50
N PRO A 313 -28.02 -12.29 3.50
CA PRO A 313 -29.41 -12.70 3.41
C PRO A 313 -30.20 -11.80 2.46
N LYS A 314 -31.13 -12.40 1.71
CA LYS A 314 -31.99 -11.73 0.75
C LYS A 314 -33.46 -11.96 1.10
N THR A 315 -34.16 -10.90 1.48
CA THR A 315 -35.59 -10.96 1.79
C THR A 315 -36.42 -10.76 0.52
N ILE A 316 -37.14 -11.79 0.10
CA ILE A 316 -38.07 -11.77 -1.04
C ILE A 316 -39.53 -11.77 -0.57
N TYR A 317 -40.42 -11.26 -1.42
CA TYR A 317 -41.86 -11.35 -1.22
C TYR A 317 -42.44 -12.45 -2.10
N PHE A 318 -43.15 -13.39 -1.47
CA PHE A 318 -43.75 -14.51 -2.16
C PHE A 318 -45.10 -14.11 -2.75
N ILE A 319 -45.24 -14.21 -4.08
CA ILE A 319 -46.52 -13.94 -4.75
C ILE A 319 -47.23 -15.27 -4.98
N LYS A 320 -48.41 -15.42 -4.38
CA LYS A 320 -49.32 -16.54 -4.64
C LYS A 320 -50.59 -16.03 -5.30
N ILE A 321 -50.91 -16.62 -6.45
CA ILE A 321 -52.10 -16.31 -7.23
C ILE A 321 -53.09 -17.45 -7.04
N HIS A 322 -54.17 -17.17 -6.31
CA HIS A 322 -55.28 -18.09 -6.17
C HIS A 322 -56.08 -18.18 -7.48
N ASN A 323 -56.68 -19.32 -7.76
CA ASN A 323 -57.37 -19.58 -9.03
C ASN A 323 -58.89 -19.70 -8.87
N ALA A 324 -59.47 -19.30 -7.74
CA ALA A 324 -60.91 -19.30 -7.53
C ALA A 324 -61.31 -18.26 -6.47
N PHE A 325 -62.49 -17.66 -6.66
CA PHE A 325 -63.12 -16.78 -5.69
C PHE A 325 -64.66 -16.81 -5.89
N SER A 326 -65.42 -16.40 -4.88
CA SER A 326 -66.89 -16.46 -4.86
C SER A 326 -67.47 -15.17 -4.27
N PRO A 327 -67.78 -14.14 -5.09
CA PRO A 327 -68.34 -12.87 -4.63
C PRO A 327 -69.81 -13.02 -4.20
N ASN A 328 -70.06 -13.61 -3.02
CA ASN A 328 -71.39 -13.90 -2.50
C ASN A 328 -71.73 -13.09 -1.23
N GLY A 329 -70.77 -12.30 -0.71
CA GLY A 329 -70.94 -11.45 0.45
C GLY A 329 -70.82 -12.15 1.80
N ASP A 330 -70.27 -13.38 1.84
CA ASP A 330 -70.00 -14.11 3.09
C ASP A 330 -68.66 -13.71 3.76
N GLY A 331 -67.89 -12.82 3.14
CA GLY A 331 -66.59 -12.34 3.60
C GLY A 331 -65.43 -13.27 3.25
N ILE A 332 -65.67 -14.42 2.61
CA ILE A 332 -64.65 -15.45 2.33
C ILE A 332 -64.43 -15.55 0.82
N ASN A 333 -63.22 -15.17 0.38
CA ASN A 333 -62.87 -15.15 -1.05
C ASN A 333 -63.89 -14.36 -1.89
N ASP A 334 -64.45 -13.28 -1.35
CA ASP A 334 -65.42 -12.43 -2.08
C ASP A 334 -64.77 -11.63 -3.20
N THR A 335 -63.46 -11.42 -3.11
CA THR A 335 -62.68 -10.74 -4.12
C THR A 335 -61.48 -11.57 -4.53
N TRP A 336 -60.99 -11.33 -5.74
CA TRP A 336 -59.73 -11.86 -6.18
C TRP A 336 -58.65 -10.80 -6.03
N ALA A 337 -57.77 -11.01 -5.06
CA ALA A 337 -56.63 -10.17 -4.78
C ALA A 337 -55.33 -10.99 -4.91
N ILE A 338 -54.26 -10.32 -5.29
CA ILE A 338 -52.91 -10.91 -5.29
C ILE A 338 -52.06 -10.10 -4.31
N GLU A 339 -51.57 -10.77 -3.27
CA GLU A 339 -50.74 -10.16 -2.24
C GLU A 339 -49.32 -9.84 -2.76
N ASN A 340 -48.66 -8.89 -2.11
CA ASN A 340 -47.27 -8.44 -2.35
C ASN A 340 -47.00 -7.76 -3.70
N LEU A 341 -48.00 -7.53 -4.55
CA LEU A 341 -47.82 -6.74 -5.78
C LEU A 341 -47.43 -5.29 -5.50
N ASP A 342 -47.81 -4.75 -4.34
CA ASP A 342 -47.43 -3.41 -3.88
C ASP A 342 -45.91 -3.25 -3.72
N LYS A 343 -45.19 -4.36 -3.51
CA LYS A 343 -43.72 -4.41 -3.40
C LYS A 343 -43.00 -4.49 -4.75
N MET A 344 -43.73 -4.66 -5.84
CA MET A 344 -43.16 -4.83 -7.18
C MET A 344 -43.14 -3.52 -7.98
N GLU A 345 -42.42 -3.50 -9.10
CA GLU A 345 -42.34 -2.38 -10.04
C GLU A 345 -42.88 -2.75 -11.43
N SER A 346 -43.06 -1.78 -12.32
CA SER A 346 -43.48 -2.00 -13.72
C SER A 346 -44.67 -2.96 -13.87
N PHE A 347 -45.66 -2.79 -12.98
CA PHE A 347 -46.77 -3.71 -12.84
C PHE A 347 -47.87 -3.47 -13.87
N ASN A 348 -48.38 -4.55 -14.46
CA ASN A 348 -49.59 -4.53 -15.26
C ASN A 348 -50.33 -5.86 -15.14
N ILE A 349 -51.65 -5.81 -14.92
CA ILE A 349 -52.51 -6.99 -14.92
C ILE A 349 -53.69 -6.79 -15.86
N GLN A 350 -54.03 -7.84 -16.58
CA GLN A 350 -55.21 -7.93 -17.42
C GLN A 350 -55.95 -9.23 -17.12
N ILE A 351 -57.28 -9.18 -17.08
CA ILE A 351 -58.14 -10.36 -17.03
C ILE A 351 -59.06 -10.31 -18.25
N VAL A 352 -59.17 -11.44 -18.95
CA VAL A 352 -59.99 -11.59 -20.15
C VAL A 352 -61.04 -12.70 -19.99
N ASP A 353 -62.15 -12.56 -20.70
CA ASP A 353 -63.15 -13.61 -20.85
C ASP A 353 -62.71 -14.71 -21.85
N ARG A 354 -63.57 -15.71 -22.07
CA ARG A 354 -63.31 -16.83 -23.00
C ARG A 354 -63.17 -16.43 -24.47
N TYR A 355 -63.60 -15.23 -24.83
CA TYR A 355 -63.53 -14.68 -26.18
C TYR A 355 -62.34 -13.73 -26.35
N GLY A 356 -61.54 -13.51 -25.29
CA GLY A 356 -60.42 -12.59 -25.28
C GLY A 356 -60.80 -11.15 -24.97
N ASN A 357 -62.05 -10.86 -24.61
CA ASN A 357 -62.44 -9.51 -24.22
C ASN A 357 -61.89 -9.18 -22.84
N LYS A 358 -61.23 -8.03 -22.70
CA LYS A 358 -60.73 -7.53 -21.43
C LYS A 358 -61.89 -7.17 -20.49
N VAL A 359 -61.96 -7.86 -19.36
CA VAL A 359 -62.99 -7.64 -18.33
C VAL A 359 -62.49 -6.84 -17.14
N PHE A 360 -61.18 -6.88 -16.88
CA PHE A 360 -60.49 -6.12 -15.84
C PHE A 360 -59.07 -5.79 -16.28
N GLU A 361 -58.57 -4.63 -15.87
CA GLU A 361 -57.18 -4.21 -16.04
C GLU A 361 -56.80 -3.31 -14.88
N SER A 362 -55.55 -3.41 -14.45
CA SER A 362 -54.97 -2.45 -13.51
C SER A 362 -53.48 -2.29 -13.75
N GLN A 363 -53.02 -1.06 -13.59
CA GLN A 363 -51.60 -0.70 -13.46
C GLN A 363 -51.30 -0.18 -12.04
N ASN A 364 -52.33 -0.06 -11.19
CA ASN A 364 -52.18 0.35 -9.80
C ASN A 364 -51.86 -0.86 -8.93
N LYS A 365 -50.57 -1.03 -8.62
CA LYS A 365 -50.05 -2.10 -7.77
C LYS A 365 -50.53 -2.06 -6.31
N ASN A 366 -50.97 -0.91 -5.81
CA ASN A 366 -51.30 -0.73 -4.39
C ASN A 366 -52.67 -1.30 -4.00
N ASN A 367 -53.53 -1.63 -4.97
CA ASN A 367 -54.85 -2.18 -4.71
C ASN A 367 -55.37 -2.98 -5.92
N VAL A 368 -54.80 -4.16 -6.13
CA VAL A 368 -55.21 -5.05 -7.22
C VAL A 368 -56.27 -6.00 -6.72
N VAL A 369 -57.53 -5.56 -6.82
CA VAL A 369 -58.69 -6.32 -6.36
C VAL A 369 -59.71 -6.40 -7.48
N TRP A 370 -60.10 -7.61 -7.84
CA TRP A 370 -61.17 -7.85 -8.81
C TRP A 370 -62.38 -8.47 -8.12
N GLU A 371 -63.52 -7.79 -8.21
CA GLU A 371 -64.79 -8.19 -7.59
C GLU A 371 -65.65 -9.10 -8.50
N GLY A 372 -65.12 -9.61 -9.61
CA GLY A 372 -65.91 -10.38 -10.58
C GLY A 372 -66.89 -9.53 -11.39
N LYS A 373 -66.62 -8.23 -11.53
CA LYS A 373 -67.43 -7.28 -12.31
C LYS A 373 -66.66 -6.78 -13.52
N SER A 374 -67.39 -6.40 -14.57
CA SER A 374 -66.88 -5.58 -15.67
C SER A 374 -67.82 -4.40 -15.91
N ASN A 375 -67.28 -3.19 -15.99
CA ASN A 375 -68.05 -1.94 -16.13
C ASN A 375 -69.21 -1.84 -15.12
N GLY A 376 -68.96 -2.26 -13.86
CA GLY A 376 -69.93 -2.26 -12.77
C GLY A 376 -70.96 -3.39 -12.79
N ARG A 377 -70.99 -4.24 -13.82
CA ARG A 377 -71.93 -5.38 -13.93
C ARG A 377 -71.27 -6.68 -13.51
N ALA A 378 -71.99 -7.48 -12.73
CA ALA A 378 -71.54 -8.82 -12.35
C ALA A 378 -71.36 -9.69 -13.60
N LEU A 379 -70.23 -10.38 -13.65
CA LEU A 379 -69.92 -11.33 -14.71
C LEU A 379 -70.50 -12.71 -14.37
N PRO A 380 -70.84 -13.54 -15.37
CA PRO A 380 -71.38 -14.86 -15.13
C PRO A 380 -70.34 -15.80 -14.49
N THR A 381 -70.83 -16.83 -13.79
CA THR A 381 -69.98 -17.93 -13.32
C THR A 381 -69.20 -18.52 -14.49
N GLY A 382 -67.88 -18.61 -14.35
CA GLY A 382 -67.02 -19.08 -15.42
C GLY A 382 -65.54 -18.94 -15.11
N THR A 383 -64.74 -19.50 -16.01
CA THR A 383 -63.29 -19.34 -16.00
C THR A 383 -62.91 -18.09 -16.79
N TYR A 384 -62.01 -17.32 -16.20
CA TYR A 384 -61.38 -16.13 -16.78
C TYR A 384 -59.88 -16.33 -16.79
N TRP A 385 -59.17 -15.67 -17.70
CA TRP A 385 -57.72 -15.79 -17.82
C TRP A 385 -57.06 -14.51 -17.41
N TYR A 386 -56.06 -14.60 -16.55
CA TYR A 386 -55.24 -13.47 -16.17
C TYR A 386 -53.89 -13.53 -16.87
N HIS A 387 -53.37 -12.36 -17.18
CA HIS A 387 -51.99 -12.12 -17.55
C HIS A 387 -51.48 -11.00 -16.66
N VAL A 388 -50.42 -11.28 -15.90
CA VAL A 388 -49.83 -10.32 -14.98
C VAL A 388 -48.33 -10.29 -15.19
N VAL A 389 -47.79 -9.07 -15.24
CA VAL A 389 -46.36 -8.81 -15.38
C VAL A 389 -45.91 -7.81 -14.34
N TRP A 390 -44.70 -8.00 -13.83
CA TRP A 390 -44.05 -7.07 -12.91
C TRP A 390 -42.53 -7.21 -12.98
N PHE A 391 -41.83 -6.23 -12.45
CA PHE A 391 -40.41 -6.28 -12.18
C PHE A 391 -40.18 -6.39 -10.68
N ASP A 392 -39.44 -7.41 -10.24
CA ASP A 392 -39.00 -7.55 -8.86
C ASP A 392 -37.60 -6.94 -8.73
N ALA A 393 -37.52 -5.79 -8.07
CA ALA A 393 -36.27 -5.07 -7.86
C ALA A 393 -35.31 -5.81 -6.90
N ILE A 394 -35.82 -6.71 -6.06
CA ILE A 394 -34.98 -7.54 -5.18
C ILE A 394 -34.32 -8.63 -6.01
N THR A 395 -35.10 -9.36 -6.81
CA THR A 395 -34.54 -10.43 -7.66
C THR A 395 -33.95 -9.94 -8.98
N GLN A 396 -34.10 -8.64 -9.30
CA GLN A 396 -33.68 -8.00 -10.55
C GLN A 396 -34.23 -8.74 -11.78
N LYS A 397 -35.49 -9.17 -11.70
CA LYS A 397 -36.10 -10.04 -12.70
C LYS A 397 -37.50 -9.55 -13.07
N SER A 398 -37.77 -9.50 -14.37
CA SER A 398 -39.13 -9.35 -14.88
C SER A 398 -39.83 -10.70 -14.83
N GLU A 399 -40.97 -10.73 -14.16
CA GLU A 399 -41.80 -11.91 -14.02
C GLU A 399 -43.07 -11.74 -14.85
N GLN A 400 -43.49 -12.83 -15.48
CA GLN A 400 -44.76 -12.92 -16.18
C GLN A 400 -45.46 -14.18 -15.70
N ARG A 401 -46.68 -14.01 -15.18
CA ARG A 401 -47.55 -15.14 -14.84
C ARG A 401 -48.85 -15.04 -15.61
N GLN A 402 -49.28 -16.20 -16.08
CA GLN A 402 -50.55 -16.36 -16.74
C GLN A 402 -51.22 -17.60 -16.20
N GLY A 403 -52.54 -17.56 -16.15
CA GLY A 403 -53.33 -18.65 -15.63
C GLY A 403 -54.80 -18.35 -15.74
N TRP A 404 -55.57 -19.10 -14.99
CA TRP A 404 -57.01 -18.94 -14.96
C TRP A 404 -57.49 -18.71 -13.53
N VAL A 405 -58.62 -18.01 -13.43
CA VAL A 405 -59.36 -17.80 -12.20
C VAL A 405 -60.82 -18.19 -12.43
N LEU A 406 -61.37 -19.01 -11.55
CA LEU A 406 -62.78 -19.37 -11.52
C LEU A 406 -63.55 -18.32 -10.72
N LEU A 407 -64.44 -17.60 -11.40
CA LEU A 407 -65.48 -16.79 -10.77
C LEU A 407 -66.69 -17.70 -10.53
N LYS A 408 -67.07 -17.90 -9.26
CA LYS A 408 -68.24 -18.70 -8.89
C LYS A 408 -69.28 -17.87 -8.17
N ASN A 409 -70.27 -17.40 -8.92
CA ASN A 409 -71.48 -16.83 -8.31
C ASN A 409 -72.30 -17.98 -7.70
N ARG A 410 -72.71 -17.82 -6.45
CA ARG A 410 -73.79 -18.64 -5.89
C ARG A 410 -75.10 -17.90 -6.18
N ASN A 411 -75.99 -18.56 -6.92
CA ASN A 411 -77.38 -18.12 -7.05
C ASN A 411 -78.14 -18.37 -5.76
#